data_AF-A0A6J0XF92-F1
#
_entry.id   AF-A0A6J0XF92-F1
#
_cell.length_a   1.000
_cell.length_b   1.000
_cell.length_c   1.000
_cell.angle_alpha   90.00
_cell.angle_beta   90.00
_cell.angle_gamma   90.00
#
_symmetry.space_group_name_H-M   'P 1'
#
loop_
_entity.id
_entity.type
_entity.pdbx_description
1 polymer ?
#
loop_
_entity_poly.entity_id
_entity_poly.type
_entity_poly.pdbx_seq_one_letter_code
_entity_poly.pdbx_strand_id
1 'polypeptide(L)'
;MTRILTACKVVKTLKTSFGLTNVTAHHQWKFARPGIRLLSVKAQTAHIVLEDGTKMKGYSFGHPSSVAGEVVFNTGLAGYAEALTDPAYKGQILTMANPIVGNGGVPDTAALDELGLSKYLESDGIKVAGLLVLNYSDDYHHWLATKSLGQWLREEKVPAIYGVDTRMLTKIIRDKGTMLGKIEFEGQSVDFVDPNKQNLIAEVSTKDVKVYGKGNPVKVVAVDCGIKNNVIRLLVKVSNLFHLKDGGV
;
A
#
# COMPACT_ATOMS: atom_id res chain seq x y z
N MET A 1 -17.53 53.25 35.27
CA MET A 1 -16.67 54.02 34.34
C MET A 1 -16.88 53.50 32.92
N THR A 2 -17.80 54.17 32.21
CA THR A 2 -17.84 54.56 30.78
C THR A 2 -17.05 53.70 29.76
N ARG A 3 -17.69 52.85 28.92
CA ARG A 3 -18.27 53.05 27.55
C ARG A 3 -17.23 53.45 26.47
N ILE A 4 -16.93 52.64 25.43
CA ILE A 4 -17.69 52.28 24.20
C ILE A 4 -17.55 53.31 23.04
N LEU A 5 -17.03 52.82 21.90
CA LEU A 5 -17.27 53.12 20.46
C LEU A 5 -16.89 54.48 19.79
N THR A 6 -16.07 54.35 18.73
CA THR A 6 -16.28 54.75 17.31
C THR A 6 -16.28 56.22 16.86
N ALA A 7 -15.56 56.44 15.75
CA ALA A 7 -15.82 57.31 14.56
C ALA A 7 -14.67 58.31 14.27
N CYS A 8 -13.94 58.26 13.14
CA CYS A 8 -14.26 58.50 11.72
C CYS A 8 -14.18 59.99 11.30
N LYS A 9 -13.43 60.26 10.21
CA LYS A 9 -13.42 61.47 9.32
C LYS A 9 -12.71 62.74 9.86
N VAL A 10 -12.06 63.62 9.09
CA VAL A 10 -11.90 63.85 7.64
C VAL A 10 -10.81 64.92 7.36
N VAL A 11 -10.00 64.70 6.32
CA VAL A 11 -9.46 65.60 5.26
C VAL A 11 -9.25 67.11 5.53
N LYS A 12 -8.04 67.61 5.20
CA LYS A 12 -7.78 68.88 4.48
C LYS A 12 -6.36 68.88 3.87
N THR A 13 -6.19 68.63 2.57
CA THR A 13 -6.01 69.60 1.46
C THR A 13 -4.72 70.42 1.50
N LEU A 14 -3.82 70.22 0.54
CA LEU A 14 -2.99 71.29 -0.06
C LEU A 14 -2.62 70.92 -1.51
N LYS A 15 -2.87 71.89 -2.39
CA LYS A 15 -2.80 71.81 -3.85
C LYS A 15 -1.39 72.16 -4.38
N THR A 16 -1.13 71.64 -5.59
CA THR A 16 -0.40 72.26 -6.73
C THR A 16 1.11 72.53 -6.62
N SER A 17 1.90 71.85 -7.46
CA SER A 17 2.39 72.43 -8.73
C SER A 17 3.19 71.40 -9.56
N PHE A 18 3.15 71.60 -10.87
CA PHE A 18 3.73 70.78 -11.94
C PHE A 18 5.18 71.21 -12.16
N GLY A 19 6.11 70.27 -12.34
CA GLY A 19 7.49 70.57 -12.70
C GLY A 19 8.22 69.32 -13.21
N LEU A 20 8.49 69.29 -14.51
CA LEU A 20 9.31 68.27 -15.17
C LEU A 20 10.68 68.13 -14.49
N THR A 21 11.16 66.89 -14.33
CA THR A 21 12.52 66.49 -14.70
C THR A 21 12.62 64.97 -14.74
N ASN A 22 13.11 64.45 -15.86
CA ASN A 22 13.52 63.05 -16.01
C ASN A 22 14.77 62.82 -15.16
N VAL A 23 14.70 61.87 -14.22
CA VAL A 23 15.90 61.20 -13.70
C VAL A 23 15.61 59.70 -13.68
N THR A 24 16.23 59.03 -14.63
CA THR A 24 16.40 57.58 -14.69
C THR A 24 17.18 57.11 -13.47
N ALA A 25 16.54 56.31 -12.61
CA ALA A 25 17.24 55.55 -11.58
C ALA A 25 16.75 54.10 -11.63
N HIS A 26 17.57 53.27 -12.28
CA HIS A 26 17.50 51.82 -12.18
C HIS A 26 17.60 51.42 -10.69
N HIS A 27 16.50 50.95 -10.13
CA HIS A 27 16.50 50.20 -8.87
C HIS A 27 15.91 48.82 -9.13
N GLN A 28 16.78 47.93 -9.59
CA GLN A 28 16.48 46.52 -9.79
C GLN A 28 16.57 45.83 -8.43
N TRP A 29 15.45 45.69 -7.74
CA TRP A 29 15.36 44.98 -6.47
C TRP A 29 15.50 43.48 -6.73
N LYS A 30 16.73 42.97 -6.63
CA LYS A 30 17.02 41.53 -6.72
C LYS A 30 16.59 40.85 -5.43
N PHE A 31 15.38 40.31 -5.42
CA PHE A 31 15.01 39.26 -4.46
C PHE A 31 15.84 38.01 -4.76
N ALA A 32 16.99 37.87 -4.10
CA ALA A 32 17.68 36.59 -4.01
C ALA A 32 16.88 35.67 -3.09
N ARG A 33 16.00 34.84 -3.67
CA ARG A 33 15.44 33.70 -2.96
C ARG A 33 16.56 32.66 -2.83
N PRO A 34 16.90 32.17 -1.63
CA PRO A 34 17.82 31.05 -1.50
C PRO A 34 17.16 29.87 -2.21
N GLY A 35 17.80 29.40 -3.27
CA GLY A 35 17.36 28.22 -4.00
C GLY A 35 17.41 27.03 -3.07
N ILE A 36 16.25 26.57 -2.62
CA ILE A 36 16.09 25.20 -2.17
C ILE A 36 16.38 24.35 -3.40
N ARG A 37 17.58 23.78 -3.45
CA ARG A 37 17.95 22.76 -4.42
C ARG A 37 17.06 21.56 -4.09
N LEU A 38 15.88 21.51 -4.70
CA LEU A 38 15.03 20.34 -4.64
C LEU A 38 15.86 19.22 -5.27
N LEU A 39 16.50 18.40 -4.43
CA LEU A 39 17.13 17.17 -4.87
C LEU A 39 16.01 16.36 -5.51
N SER A 40 15.96 16.37 -6.84
CA SER A 40 15.06 15.52 -7.59
C SER A 40 15.51 14.09 -7.32
N VAL A 41 14.96 13.49 -6.28
CA VAL A 41 15.08 12.05 -6.03
C VAL A 41 14.41 11.41 -7.23
N LYS A 42 15.23 10.93 -8.18
CA LYS A 42 14.74 10.21 -9.34
C LYS A 42 13.97 9.00 -8.81
N ALA A 43 12.66 8.97 -9.04
CA ALA A 43 11.83 7.84 -8.66
C ALA A 43 12.41 6.58 -9.31
N GLN A 44 12.73 5.56 -8.50
CA GLN A 44 13.28 4.31 -8.99
C GLN A 44 12.23 3.59 -9.84
N THR A 45 12.63 3.07 -11.00
CA THR A 45 11.72 2.38 -11.91
C THR A 45 12.01 0.90 -11.94
N ALA A 46 10.97 0.11 -12.18
CA ALA A 46 11.05 -1.33 -12.42
C ALA A 46 10.06 -1.71 -13.53
N HIS A 47 10.19 -2.93 -14.06
CA HIS A 47 9.29 -3.44 -15.07
C HIS A 47 8.52 -4.65 -14.55
N ILE A 48 7.23 -4.72 -14.85
CA ILE A 48 6.53 -6.00 -14.86
C ILE A 48 6.81 -6.66 -16.21
N VAL A 49 7.40 -7.85 -16.18
CA VAL A 49 7.68 -8.68 -17.35
C VAL A 49 6.85 -9.95 -17.21
N LEU A 50 6.02 -10.25 -18.18
CA LEU A 50 5.25 -11.49 -18.27
C LEU A 50 6.00 -12.51 -19.14
N GLU A 51 5.69 -13.79 -18.95
CA GLU A 51 6.30 -14.88 -19.74
C GLU A 51 5.99 -14.79 -21.24
N ASP A 52 4.92 -14.09 -21.63
CA ASP A 52 4.54 -13.87 -23.02
C ASP A 52 5.32 -12.74 -23.72
N GLY A 53 6.26 -12.12 -23.01
CA GLY A 53 7.08 -11.01 -23.48
C GLY A 53 6.46 -9.63 -23.25
N THR A 54 5.23 -9.54 -22.72
CA THR A 54 4.66 -8.25 -22.33
C THR A 54 5.52 -7.59 -21.27
N LYS A 55 5.90 -6.33 -21.50
CA LYS A 55 6.72 -5.54 -20.59
C LYS A 55 6.08 -4.18 -20.36
N MET A 56 5.83 -3.85 -19.10
CA MET A 56 5.32 -2.52 -18.71
C MET A 56 6.25 -1.90 -17.68
N LYS A 57 6.56 -0.61 -17.88
CA LYS A 57 7.38 0.16 -16.97
C LYS A 57 6.51 0.78 -15.88
N GLY A 58 6.94 0.67 -14.63
CA GLY A 58 6.32 1.33 -13.48
C GLY A 58 7.35 2.02 -12.59
N TYR A 59 6.84 2.74 -11.61
CA TYR A 59 7.61 3.41 -10.56
C TYR A 59 7.51 2.61 -9.27
N SER A 60 8.65 2.37 -8.62
CA SER A 60 8.72 1.62 -7.38
C SER A 60 8.27 2.48 -6.20
N PHE A 61 7.43 1.91 -5.32
CA PHE A 61 7.04 2.54 -4.05
C PHE A 61 7.21 1.61 -2.83
N GLY A 62 7.29 0.29 -3.07
CA GLY A 62 7.62 -0.74 -2.08
C GLY A 62 9.13 -0.99 -1.96
N HIS A 63 9.50 -2.21 -1.58
CA HIS A 63 10.90 -2.62 -1.45
C HIS A 63 11.60 -2.74 -2.82
N PRO A 64 12.80 -2.14 -3.01
CA PRO A 64 13.47 -2.09 -4.30
C PRO A 64 14.25 -3.37 -4.63
N SER A 65 13.55 -4.51 -4.67
CA SER A 65 14.11 -5.81 -5.05
C SER A 65 13.27 -6.50 -6.12
N SER A 66 13.92 -7.28 -6.98
CA SER A 66 13.21 -8.10 -7.97
C SER A 66 12.54 -9.32 -7.33
N VAL A 67 11.40 -9.72 -7.89
CA VAL A 67 10.65 -10.92 -7.46
C VAL A 67 9.94 -11.55 -8.65
N ALA A 68 9.84 -12.87 -8.65
CA ALA A 68 9.09 -13.65 -9.63
C ALA A 68 7.95 -14.41 -8.93
N GLY A 69 6.87 -14.66 -9.66
CA GLY A 69 5.72 -15.39 -9.17
C GLY A 69 4.61 -15.46 -10.21
N GLU A 70 3.47 -16.02 -9.80
CA GLU A 70 2.26 -16.01 -10.63
C GLU A 70 1.58 -14.64 -10.55
N VAL A 71 1.25 -14.03 -11.68
CA VAL A 71 0.53 -12.75 -11.73
C VAL A 71 -0.96 -13.02 -11.73
N VAL A 72 -1.61 -12.55 -10.67
CA VAL A 72 -3.06 -12.66 -10.49
C VAL A 72 -3.68 -11.27 -10.46
N PHE A 73 -5.00 -11.19 -10.67
CA PHE A 73 -5.73 -9.94 -10.48
C PHE A 73 -6.88 -10.15 -9.48
N ASN A 74 -7.18 -9.10 -8.71
CA ASN A 74 -8.34 -9.07 -7.83
C ASN A 74 -9.23 -7.87 -8.18
N THR A 75 -10.53 -8.15 -8.36
CA THR A 75 -11.56 -7.15 -8.65
C THR A 75 -12.12 -6.45 -7.42
N GLY A 76 -11.65 -6.83 -6.22
CA GLY A 76 -11.94 -6.14 -4.96
C GLY A 76 -11.49 -4.68 -5.02
N LEU A 77 -12.44 -3.77 -4.77
CA LEU A 77 -12.18 -2.33 -4.86
C LEU A 77 -11.68 -1.72 -3.55
N ALA A 78 -11.96 -2.35 -2.42
CA ALA A 78 -11.62 -1.87 -1.09
C ALA A 78 -10.94 -2.97 -0.27
N GLY A 79 -10.36 -2.59 0.87
CA GLY A 79 -9.72 -3.52 1.80
C GLY A 79 -8.39 -4.06 1.29
N TYR A 80 -7.52 -3.20 0.74
CA TYR A 80 -6.21 -3.64 0.23
C TYR A 80 -5.30 -4.14 1.35
N ALA A 81 -5.39 -3.61 2.57
CA ALA A 81 -4.55 -4.07 3.69
C ALA A 81 -4.89 -5.52 4.09
N GLU A 82 -6.18 -5.82 4.13
CA GLU A 82 -6.74 -7.15 4.39
C GLU A 82 -6.44 -8.11 3.22
N ALA A 83 -6.56 -7.62 1.97
CA ALA A 83 -6.25 -8.42 0.79
C ALA A 83 -4.76 -8.79 0.70
N LEU A 84 -3.85 -7.85 0.98
CA LEU A 84 -2.40 -8.10 0.94
C LEU A 84 -1.92 -9.11 2.00
N THR A 85 -2.70 -9.26 3.08
CA THR A 85 -2.40 -10.18 4.19
C THR A 85 -3.15 -11.51 4.07
N ASP A 86 -3.80 -11.77 2.94
CA ASP A 86 -4.47 -13.05 2.68
C ASP A 86 -3.43 -14.15 2.35
N PRO A 87 -3.36 -15.26 3.13
CA PRO A 87 -2.42 -16.36 2.88
C PRO A 87 -2.54 -16.99 1.49
N ALA A 88 -3.70 -16.86 0.84
CA ALA A 88 -3.92 -17.39 -0.51
C ALA A 88 -3.01 -16.76 -1.57
N TYR A 89 -2.49 -15.54 -1.34
CA TYR A 89 -1.60 -14.87 -2.30
C TYR A 89 -0.12 -15.24 -2.16
N LYS A 90 0.20 -16.28 -1.38
CA LYS A 90 1.59 -16.72 -1.21
C LYS A 90 2.22 -17.06 -2.57
N GLY A 91 3.34 -16.40 -2.89
CA GLY A 91 4.05 -16.60 -4.16
C GLY A 91 3.43 -15.88 -5.36
N GLN A 92 2.37 -15.10 -5.17
CA GLN A 92 1.65 -14.41 -6.24
C GLN A 92 1.94 -12.91 -6.27
N ILE A 93 2.02 -12.35 -7.47
CA ILE A 93 2.12 -10.91 -7.72
C ILE A 93 0.70 -10.39 -7.97
N LEU A 94 0.19 -9.59 -7.06
CA LEU A 94 -1.19 -9.13 -7.07
C LEU A 94 -1.38 -7.88 -7.92
N THR A 95 -2.29 -7.95 -8.89
CA THR A 95 -2.75 -6.81 -9.68
C THR A 95 -4.08 -6.29 -9.14
N MET A 96 -4.09 -5.04 -8.68
CA MET A 96 -5.32 -4.41 -8.18
C MET A 96 -6.16 -3.89 -9.33
N ALA A 97 -7.43 -4.27 -9.38
CA ALA A 97 -8.39 -3.68 -10.32
C ALA A 97 -8.74 -2.23 -9.94
N ASN A 98 -8.74 -1.89 -8.65
CA ASN A 98 -8.90 -0.51 -8.22
C ASN A 98 -7.72 0.33 -8.71
N PRO A 99 -7.96 1.38 -9.52
CA PRO A 99 -6.89 2.21 -10.05
C PRO A 99 -6.20 3.08 -8.98
N ILE A 100 -6.83 3.35 -7.83
CA ILE A 100 -6.32 4.24 -6.79
C ILE A 100 -6.15 3.45 -5.49
N VAL A 101 -4.90 3.20 -5.10
CA VAL A 101 -4.56 2.37 -3.94
C VAL A 101 -3.68 3.14 -2.97
N GLY A 102 -3.91 2.96 -1.66
CA GLY A 102 -3.14 3.60 -0.58
C GLY A 102 -3.81 4.81 0.08
N ASN A 103 -5.01 5.20 -0.37
CA ASN A 103 -5.77 6.34 0.15
C ASN A 103 -6.00 6.31 1.68
N GLY A 104 -6.21 5.13 2.25
CA GLY A 104 -6.43 4.92 3.68
C GLY A 104 -5.16 4.66 4.49
N GLY A 105 -3.97 4.68 3.86
CA GLY A 105 -2.73 4.29 4.51
C GLY A 105 -2.77 2.83 4.97
N VAL A 106 -2.10 2.53 6.07
CA VAL A 106 -2.11 1.20 6.70
C VAL A 106 -2.50 1.35 8.16
N PRO A 107 -3.41 0.48 8.68
CA PRO A 107 -3.75 0.48 10.09
C PRO A 107 -2.55 0.07 10.96
N ASP A 108 -2.71 0.07 12.28
CA ASP A 108 -1.67 -0.45 13.17
C ASP A 108 -1.44 -1.94 12.90
N THR A 109 -0.27 -2.28 12.35
CA THR A 109 0.09 -3.64 11.95
C THR A 109 0.53 -4.50 13.13
N ALA A 110 0.90 -3.90 14.27
CA ALA A 110 1.37 -4.61 15.45
C ALA A 110 0.28 -4.81 16.51
N ALA A 111 -0.84 -4.08 16.41
CA ALA A 111 -1.97 -4.23 17.33
C ALA A 111 -2.54 -5.65 17.29
N LEU A 112 -2.68 -6.26 18.46
CA LEU A 112 -3.35 -7.55 18.64
C LEU A 112 -4.74 -7.37 19.25
N ASP A 113 -5.65 -8.28 18.92
CA ASP A 113 -6.96 -8.38 19.57
C ASP A 113 -6.92 -9.25 20.84
N GLU A 114 -8.07 -9.41 21.48
CA GLU A 114 -8.23 -10.20 22.72
C GLU A 114 -7.87 -11.68 22.55
N LEU A 115 -7.86 -12.18 21.31
CA LEU A 115 -7.50 -13.55 20.97
C LEU A 115 -6.01 -13.70 20.64
N GLY A 116 -5.25 -12.61 20.67
CA GLY A 116 -3.84 -12.57 20.25
C GLY A 116 -3.66 -12.67 18.73
N LEU A 117 -4.70 -12.40 17.94
CA LEU A 117 -4.62 -12.28 16.49
C LEU A 117 -4.32 -10.82 16.11
N SER A 118 -3.80 -10.58 14.90
CA SER A 118 -3.69 -9.21 14.39
C SER A 118 -5.07 -8.55 14.41
N LYS A 119 -5.18 -7.34 14.95
CA LYS A 119 -6.48 -6.68 15.15
C LYS A 119 -7.13 -6.25 13.84
N TYR A 120 -6.33 -5.82 12.87
CA TYR A 120 -6.82 -5.23 11.61
C TYR A 120 -6.43 -6.03 10.37
N LEU A 121 -5.56 -7.04 10.49
CA LEU A 121 -5.05 -7.83 9.37
C LEU A 121 -5.61 -9.25 9.39
N GLU A 122 -5.54 -9.92 8.23
CA GLU A 122 -6.06 -11.27 8.04
C GLU A 122 -5.02 -12.38 8.29
N SER A 123 -3.75 -12.01 8.43
CA SER A 123 -2.68 -12.89 8.92
C SER A 123 -1.63 -12.08 9.69
N ASP A 124 -0.48 -12.68 9.95
CA ASP A 124 0.67 -12.14 10.68
C ASP A 124 1.53 -11.14 9.88
N GLY A 125 1.34 -11.02 8.56
CA GLY A 125 2.13 -10.13 7.71
C GLY A 125 1.67 -10.13 6.26
N ILE A 126 2.38 -9.41 5.39
CA ILE A 126 2.05 -9.39 3.95
C ILE A 126 2.38 -10.74 3.33
N LYS A 127 1.46 -11.27 2.52
CA LYS A 127 1.58 -12.61 1.90
C LYS A 127 1.83 -12.56 0.39
N VAL A 128 1.45 -11.47 -0.26
CA VAL A 128 1.77 -11.26 -1.69
C VAL A 128 3.28 -11.22 -1.91
N ALA A 129 3.73 -11.81 -3.03
CA ALA A 129 5.12 -11.69 -3.46
C ALA A 129 5.42 -10.29 -4.01
N GLY A 130 4.42 -9.62 -4.60
CA GLY A 130 4.53 -8.25 -5.08
C GLY A 130 3.18 -7.62 -5.40
N LEU A 131 3.16 -6.31 -5.64
CA LEU A 131 1.94 -5.54 -5.88
C LEU A 131 2.05 -4.64 -7.12
N LEU A 132 1.01 -4.69 -7.96
CA LEU A 132 0.86 -3.90 -9.18
C LEU A 132 -0.38 -3.01 -9.09
N VAL A 133 -0.20 -1.70 -9.25
CA VAL A 133 -1.29 -0.71 -9.18
C VAL A 133 -1.18 0.31 -10.32
N LEU A 134 -2.30 0.94 -10.68
CA LEU A 134 -2.28 2.03 -11.67
C LEU A 134 -1.76 3.32 -11.03
N ASN A 135 -2.34 3.73 -9.91
CA ASN A 135 -1.97 4.93 -9.17
C ASN A 135 -1.82 4.64 -7.68
N TYR A 136 -0.73 5.14 -7.10
CA TYR A 136 -0.43 5.04 -5.67
C TYR A 136 -0.60 6.40 -5.03
N SER A 137 -1.39 6.45 -3.95
CA SER A 137 -1.53 7.64 -3.12
C SER A 137 -0.44 7.66 -2.06
N ASP A 138 0.54 8.55 -2.21
CA ASP A 138 1.59 8.74 -1.19
C ASP A 138 1.04 9.42 0.07
N ASP A 139 0.20 10.43 -0.14
CA ASP A 139 -0.59 11.07 0.93
C ASP A 139 -1.83 10.22 1.24
N TYR A 140 -1.99 9.86 2.51
CA TYR A 140 -3.10 9.06 3.00
C TYR A 140 -3.88 9.78 4.11
N HIS A 141 -5.18 9.52 4.17
CA HIS A 141 -6.07 10.15 5.16
C HIS A 141 -7.13 9.16 5.62
N HIS A 142 -6.92 8.57 6.78
CA HIS A 142 -7.93 7.76 7.47
C HIS A 142 -7.63 7.76 8.97
N TRP A 143 -8.66 7.74 9.82
CA TRP A 143 -8.53 7.86 11.28
C TRP A 143 -7.79 6.68 11.93
N LEU A 144 -7.80 5.50 11.29
CA LEU A 144 -7.02 4.33 11.69
C LEU A 144 -5.59 4.30 11.11
N ALA A 145 -5.25 5.20 10.17
CA ALA A 145 -3.99 5.11 9.47
C ALA A 145 -2.81 5.49 10.37
N THR A 146 -1.79 4.64 10.40
CA THR A 146 -0.56 4.87 11.17
C THR A 146 0.63 5.23 10.27
N LYS A 147 0.69 4.63 9.08
CA LYS A 147 1.79 4.81 8.11
C LYS A 147 1.29 4.68 6.67
N SER A 148 2.13 5.04 5.70
CA SER A 148 1.80 4.88 4.28
C SER A 148 1.91 3.42 3.84
N LEU A 149 1.20 3.06 2.77
CA LEU A 149 1.28 1.73 2.17
C LEU A 149 2.70 1.44 1.64
N GLY A 150 3.36 2.43 1.03
CA GLY A 150 4.74 2.27 0.55
C GLY A 150 5.73 2.00 1.69
N GLN A 151 5.55 2.65 2.86
CA GLN A 151 6.39 2.38 4.03
C GLN A 151 6.21 0.95 4.53
N TRP A 152 4.97 0.49 4.69
CA TRP A 152 4.68 -0.87 5.15
C TRP A 152 5.24 -1.95 4.21
N LEU A 153 5.09 -1.76 2.90
CA LEU A 153 5.67 -2.67 1.90
C LEU A 153 7.20 -2.74 1.98
N ARG A 154 7.88 -1.64 2.30
CA ARG A 154 9.33 -1.62 2.51
C ARG A 154 9.75 -2.35 3.79
N GLU A 155 8.99 -2.19 4.88
CA GLU A 155 9.22 -2.88 6.15
C GLU A 155 9.13 -4.40 5.98
N GLU A 156 8.12 -4.86 5.22
CA GLU A 156 7.86 -6.28 4.91
C GLU A 156 8.69 -6.82 3.74
N LYS A 157 9.55 -5.99 3.14
CA LYS A 157 10.40 -6.33 1.98
C LYS A 157 9.62 -6.79 0.73
N VAL A 158 8.45 -6.22 0.50
CA VAL A 158 7.58 -6.55 -0.64
C VAL A 158 7.74 -5.52 -1.77
N PRO A 159 8.14 -5.96 -2.97
CA PRO A 159 8.21 -5.09 -4.15
C PRO A 159 6.83 -4.64 -4.61
N ALA A 160 6.74 -3.37 -4.99
CA ALA A 160 5.50 -2.83 -5.52
C ALA A 160 5.75 -1.72 -6.53
N ILE A 161 5.02 -1.75 -7.64
CA ILE A 161 5.12 -0.75 -8.71
C ILE A 161 3.77 -0.13 -9.03
N TYR A 162 3.79 1.18 -9.29
CA TYR A 162 2.64 1.94 -9.77
C TYR A 162 2.89 2.52 -11.17
N GLY A 163 1.84 2.99 -11.83
CA GLY A 163 1.91 3.54 -13.20
C GLY A 163 1.80 2.49 -14.30
N VAL A 164 1.44 1.24 -13.95
CA VAL A 164 1.19 0.16 -14.90
C VAL A 164 -0.28 0.08 -15.26
N ASP A 165 -0.61 -0.25 -16.51
CA ASP A 165 -2.01 -0.43 -16.92
C ASP A 165 -2.56 -1.76 -16.38
N THR A 166 -3.14 -1.70 -15.17
CA THR A 166 -3.72 -2.86 -14.50
C THR A 166 -4.92 -3.45 -15.25
N ARG A 167 -5.63 -2.65 -16.06
CA ARG A 167 -6.74 -3.14 -16.89
C ARG A 167 -6.22 -3.95 -18.06
N MET A 168 -5.13 -3.51 -18.71
CA MET A 168 -4.47 -4.28 -19.76
C MET A 168 -3.91 -5.61 -19.20
N LEU A 169 -3.24 -5.57 -18.05
CA LEU A 169 -2.75 -6.78 -17.37
C LEU A 169 -3.90 -7.75 -17.05
N THR A 170 -5.00 -7.25 -16.50
CA THR A 170 -6.19 -8.07 -16.18
C THR A 170 -6.73 -8.79 -17.42
N LYS A 171 -6.79 -8.12 -18.58
CA LYS A 171 -7.24 -8.76 -19.83
C LYS A 171 -6.30 -9.87 -20.28
N ILE A 172 -4.98 -9.63 -20.22
CA ILE A 172 -3.98 -10.63 -20.60
C ILE A 172 -4.09 -11.88 -19.73
N ILE A 173 -4.18 -11.69 -18.40
CA ILE A 173 -4.28 -12.80 -17.43
C ILE A 173 -5.59 -13.57 -17.65
N ARG A 174 -6.71 -12.87 -17.81
CA ARG A 174 -8.03 -13.49 -18.01
C ARG A 174 -8.09 -14.39 -19.24
N ASP A 175 -7.42 -14.01 -20.33
CA ASP A 175 -7.49 -14.76 -21.59
C ASP A 175 -6.57 -16.00 -21.59
N LYS A 176 -5.57 -16.07 -20.68
CA LYS A 176 -4.58 -17.16 -20.62
C LYS A 176 -4.71 -18.06 -19.37
N GLY A 177 -5.41 -17.61 -18.33
CA GLY A 177 -5.63 -18.35 -17.09
C GLY A 177 -4.51 -18.14 -16.08
N THR A 178 -3.41 -18.87 -16.24
CA THR A 178 -2.22 -18.79 -15.38
C THR A 178 -1.14 -17.99 -16.11
N MET A 179 -0.50 -17.04 -15.44
CA MET A 179 0.51 -16.17 -16.04
C MET A 179 1.71 -16.05 -15.13
N LEU A 180 2.89 -16.49 -15.57
CA LEU A 180 4.12 -16.20 -14.84
C LEU A 180 4.58 -14.77 -15.13
N GLY A 181 5.05 -14.10 -14.09
CA GLY A 181 5.57 -12.75 -14.22
C GLY A 181 6.63 -12.44 -13.18
N LYS A 182 7.31 -11.32 -13.40
CA LYS A 182 8.31 -10.81 -12.48
C LYS A 182 8.32 -9.29 -12.45
N ILE A 183 8.51 -8.74 -11.25
CA ILE A 183 8.89 -7.35 -11.07
C ILE A 183 10.42 -7.33 -11.13
N GLU A 184 10.97 -6.69 -12.16
CA GLU A 184 12.40 -6.69 -12.43
C GLU A 184 12.98 -5.27 -12.34
N PHE A 185 13.91 -5.10 -11.41
CA PHE A 185 14.74 -3.90 -11.26
C PHE A 185 16.01 -4.02 -12.11
N GLU A 186 16.53 -2.87 -12.54
CA GLU A 186 17.79 -2.81 -13.27
C GLU A 186 18.94 -3.39 -12.43
N GLY A 187 19.72 -4.30 -13.01
CA GLY A 187 20.83 -4.98 -12.33
C GLY A 187 20.43 -6.15 -11.41
N GLN A 188 19.13 -6.47 -11.29
CA GLN A 188 18.62 -7.57 -10.46
C GLN A 188 17.75 -8.50 -11.30
N SER A 189 18.36 -9.31 -12.17
CA SER A 189 17.57 -10.27 -12.96
C SER A 189 17.17 -11.46 -12.12
N VAL A 190 15.93 -11.91 -12.32
CA VAL A 190 15.35 -13.09 -11.69
C VAL A 190 14.68 -13.95 -12.76
N ASP A 191 14.78 -15.27 -12.62
CA ASP A 191 14.11 -16.21 -13.51
C ASP A 191 12.61 -16.31 -13.19
N PHE A 192 11.82 -16.73 -14.17
CA PHE A 192 10.42 -17.06 -13.92
C PHE A 192 10.32 -18.30 -13.04
N VAL A 193 9.47 -18.24 -12.01
CA VAL A 193 9.22 -19.33 -11.09
C VAL A 193 7.72 -19.53 -10.97
N ASP A 194 7.29 -20.78 -11.13
CA ASP A 194 5.91 -21.19 -10.87
C ASP A 194 5.77 -21.62 -9.40
N PRO A 195 5.12 -20.81 -8.54
CA PRO A 195 4.97 -21.13 -7.12
C PRO A 195 4.08 -22.36 -6.90
N ASN A 196 3.19 -22.68 -7.83
CA ASN A 196 2.22 -23.77 -7.69
C ASN A 196 2.85 -25.17 -7.78
N LYS A 197 4.12 -25.25 -8.20
CA LYS A 197 4.90 -26.51 -8.16
C LYS A 197 5.36 -26.88 -6.76
N GLN A 198 5.28 -25.94 -5.81
CA GLN A 198 5.65 -26.15 -4.41
C GLN A 198 4.41 -26.37 -3.55
N ASN A 199 4.59 -26.97 -2.37
CA ASN A 199 3.49 -27.11 -1.41
C ASN A 199 3.30 -25.79 -0.63
N LEU A 200 2.60 -24.84 -1.25
CA LEU A 200 2.33 -23.52 -0.67
C LEU A 200 1.56 -23.61 0.66
N ILE A 201 0.71 -24.64 0.81
CA ILE A 201 -0.05 -24.88 2.05
C ILE A 201 0.91 -25.07 3.23
N ALA A 202 1.96 -25.87 3.05
CA ALA A 202 2.95 -26.11 4.09
C ALA A 202 3.76 -24.85 4.45
N GLU A 203 3.88 -23.87 3.56
CA GLU A 203 4.58 -22.61 3.86
C GLU A 203 3.75 -21.64 4.70
N VAL A 204 2.42 -21.68 4.56
CA VAL A 204 1.50 -20.78 5.28
C VAL A 204 0.87 -21.41 6.51
N SER A 205 0.84 -22.74 6.58
CA SER A 205 0.27 -23.48 7.71
C SER A 205 1.08 -23.29 9.00
N THR A 206 0.36 -23.23 10.12
CA THR A 206 0.95 -23.19 11.45
C THR A 206 1.82 -24.43 11.73
N LYS A 207 2.96 -24.23 12.40
CA LYS A 207 3.88 -25.32 12.77
C LYS A 207 3.52 -26.00 14.09
N ASP A 208 2.73 -25.33 14.91
CA ASP A 208 2.35 -25.78 16.24
C ASP A 208 0.86 -25.61 16.44
N VAL A 209 0.27 -26.49 17.25
CA VAL A 209 -1.14 -26.41 17.61
C VAL A 209 -1.40 -25.16 18.44
N LYS A 210 -2.33 -24.31 17.99
CA LYS A 210 -2.74 -23.08 18.71
C LYS A 210 -4.18 -23.19 19.18
N VAL A 211 -4.45 -22.64 20.36
CA VAL A 211 -5.79 -22.67 20.98
C VAL A 211 -6.33 -21.25 21.12
N TYR A 212 -7.50 -21.00 20.55
CA TYR A 212 -8.18 -19.70 20.58
C TYR A 212 -9.53 -19.81 21.30
N GLY A 213 -9.88 -18.76 22.05
CA GLY A 213 -11.12 -18.70 22.82
C GLY A 213 -11.22 -19.77 23.91
N LYS A 214 -10.26 -19.83 24.84
CA LYS A 214 -10.24 -20.79 25.97
C LYS A 214 -11.49 -20.66 26.86
N GLY A 215 -11.98 -21.78 27.40
CA GLY A 215 -13.06 -21.79 28.42
C GLY A 215 -14.48 -21.95 27.88
N ASN A 216 -14.58 -22.48 26.69
CA ASN A 216 -15.66 -22.17 25.78
C ASN A 216 -16.26 -23.59 25.46
N PRO A 217 -17.60 -23.83 25.45
CA PRO A 217 -18.18 -25.19 25.44
C PRO A 217 -18.03 -26.06 24.18
N VAL A 218 -17.87 -25.48 22.99
CA VAL A 218 -17.89 -26.23 21.72
C VAL A 218 -16.48 -26.28 21.15
N LYS A 219 -15.91 -27.48 21.08
CA LYS A 219 -14.55 -27.71 20.57
C LYS A 219 -14.56 -27.93 19.06
N VAL A 220 -14.00 -26.98 18.32
CA VAL A 220 -13.81 -27.08 16.86
C VAL A 220 -12.33 -27.28 16.54
N VAL A 221 -12.02 -28.21 15.64
CA VAL A 221 -10.69 -28.33 15.03
C VAL A 221 -10.72 -27.68 13.66
N ALA A 222 -9.84 -26.71 13.42
CA ALA A 222 -9.54 -26.27 12.06
C ALA A 222 -8.19 -26.79 11.63
N VAL A 223 -8.20 -27.34 10.43
CA VAL A 223 -7.00 -27.68 9.68
C VAL A 223 -6.53 -26.40 9.01
N ASP A 224 -5.34 -25.94 9.36
CA ASP A 224 -4.78 -24.70 8.82
C ASP A 224 -4.17 -24.94 7.45
N CYS A 225 -4.88 -24.54 6.40
CA CYS A 225 -4.36 -24.53 5.03
C CYS A 225 -4.04 -23.11 4.53
N GLY A 226 -3.72 -22.18 5.44
CA GLY A 226 -3.70 -20.74 5.16
C GLY A 226 -4.99 -20.06 5.62
N ILE A 227 -5.41 -20.36 6.84
CA ILE A 227 -6.63 -19.79 7.40
C ILE A 227 -6.48 -18.28 7.61
N LYS A 228 -7.56 -17.54 7.37
CA LYS A 228 -7.63 -16.11 7.66
C LYS A 228 -8.10 -15.88 9.09
N ASN A 229 -7.54 -14.86 9.74
CA ASN A 229 -7.88 -14.48 11.12
C ASN A 229 -9.38 -14.32 11.33
N ASN A 230 -10.11 -13.75 10.36
CA ASN A 230 -11.55 -13.54 10.52
C ASN A 230 -12.35 -14.85 10.64
N VAL A 231 -11.89 -15.97 10.06
CA VAL A 231 -12.53 -17.29 10.26
C VAL A 231 -12.43 -17.69 11.72
N ILE A 232 -11.25 -17.51 12.33
CA ILE A 232 -11.03 -17.80 13.76
C ILE A 232 -11.90 -16.88 14.63
N ARG A 233 -11.94 -15.58 14.34
CA ARG A 233 -12.78 -14.60 15.06
C ARG A 233 -14.26 -15.00 15.03
N LEU A 234 -14.78 -15.36 13.86
CA LEU A 234 -16.18 -15.78 13.70
C LEU A 234 -16.47 -17.10 14.41
N LEU A 235 -15.56 -18.08 14.31
CA LEU A 235 -15.71 -19.33 15.02
C LEU A 235 -15.70 -19.11 16.53
N VAL A 236 -14.77 -18.35 17.10
CA VAL A 236 -14.77 -18.07 18.55
C VAL A 236 -16.02 -17.31 18.99
N LYS A 237 -16.54 -16.41 18.15
CA LYS A 237 -17.77 -15.65 18.43
C LYS A 237 -19.04 -16.52 18.44
N VAL A 238 -19.12 -17.54 17.59
CA VAL A 238 -20.31 -18.40 17.42
C VAL A 238 -20.19 -19.69 18.22
N SER A 239 -19.04 -20.34 18.11
CA SER A 239 -18.68 -21.61 18.73
C SER A 239 -17.58 -21.35 19.74
N ASN A 240 -17.98 -21.41 20.98
CA ASN A 240 -17.10 -21.15 22.06
C ASN A 240 -15.99 -22.25 22.16
N LEU A 241 -14.81 -22.19 21.49
CA LEU A 241 -13.47 -22.86 21.71
C LEU A 241 -12.87 -23.44 20.42
N PHE A 242 -11.62 -23.09 20.11
CA PHE A 242 -11.00 -23.45 18.83
C PHE A 242 -9.57 -24.00 18.97
N HIS A 243 -9.27 -25.10 18.26
CA HIS A 243 -7.93 -25.65 18.09
C HIS A 243 -7.51 -25.59 16.62
N LEU A 244 -6.46 -24.83 16.34
CA LEU A 244 -5.76 -24.79 15.07
C LEU A 244 -4.74 -25.94 15.02
N LYS A 245 -4.81 -26.82 14.04
CA LYS A 245 -3.82 -27.90 13.80
C LYS A 245 -3.17 -27.73 12.43
N ASP A 246 -1.93 -28.21 12.32
CA ASP A 246 -1.16 -28.30 11.07
C ASP A 246 -1.96 -29.05 9.98
N GLY A 247 -1.90 -28.54 8.74
CA GLY A 247 -2.57 -29.08 7.55
C GLY A 247 -1.72 -30.04 6.73
N GLY A 248 -0.46 -30.28 7.12
CA GLY A 248 0.39 -31.29 6.47
C GLY A 248 0.00 -32.71 6.83
N VAL A 249 -0.43 -33.49 5.84
CA VAL A 249 -0.35 -34.97 5.85
C VAL A 249 1.03 -35.39 5.36
#